data_AF-M2XXX5-F1
#
_entry.id   AF-M2XXX5-F1
#
_cell.length_a   1.000
_cell.length_b   1.000
_cell.length_c   1.000
_cell.angle_alpha   90.00
_cell.angle_beta   90.00
_cell.angle_gamma   90.00
#
_symmetry.space_group_name_H-M   'P 1'
#
loop_
_entity.id
_entity.type
_entity.pdbx_description
1 polymer ?
#
loop_
_entity_poly.entity_id
_entity_poly.type
_entity_poly.pdbx_seq_one_letter_code
_entity_poly.pdbx_strand_id
1 'polypeptide(L)'
;MTTLCYSSNHTQTLLVKVISLNGEHNKITVTITTCYETQNVANKIFRLKLFDEKDPFLFYECYWDEDSFLVFKHQQNLLVDFQGFGSKFHELLSNCREDKERFQATLSMKDKELATLIIEENTRFRTLTYLSVDLNVASHETIHNHFKLSLNRLYGMIENMQSQVAHLETQLGQEKSKNEQLSNQLHQLESDTERQLEDWKREKERQLNQIREEKKAEREKLWEDLEAQKREDIKVYQDEVLVWKQKAEQWNTEVTHLRELLEQTQKELKGMRSKRDELESQFDQAKADLKTMKQEKEHYLLDLEQKTSRLEELERRNRELSTQIEEWQTQSEFQTREWEKDKEEKENLKTQLELYRMSRSRLEEKLKSSIGEINKGNSIIEKLQEELKNARQKAKMKTTIANQQEQLLQEKQHKIEQLIQEMQVLNQKVSSKERELEHLNQSFQTCNAKLEENQKVLESNQQLINWLNKELNELQLSSQIFSKPLKSSFATFPSAAAYNKKDRSASNPLDNNPSAATSRKETLVDKA
;
A
#
# COMPACT_ATOMS: atom_id res chain seq x y z
N MET A 1 71.66 103.06 133.81
CA MET A 1 70.81 103.84 132.89
C MET A 1 70.92 103.19 131.52
N THR A 2 69.81 102.78 130.91
CA THR A 2 69.85 102.00 129.66
C THR A 2 69.71 102.96 128.48
N THR A 3 70.81 103.19 127.76
CA THR A 3 70.89 104.20 126.70
C THR A 3 69.97 103.83 125.52
N LEU A 4 68.91 104.60 125.31
CA LEU A 4 67.93 104.42 124.22
C LEU A 4 68.52 104.84 122.87
N CYS A 5 69.43 104.02 122.34
CA CYS A 5 70.03 104.22 121.02
C CYS A 5 69.03 103.89 119.91
N TYR A 6 68.34 104.91 119.41
CA TYR A 6 67.74 104.90 118.07
C TYR A 6 68.85 104.98 117.02
N SER A 7 69.62 103.90 116.89
CA SER A 7 70.74 103.80 115.96
C SER A 7 70.37 102.89 114.78
N SER A 8 70.44 103.43 113.56
CA SER A 8 70.35 102.65 112.33
C SER A 8 71.63 101.84 112.15
N ASN A 9 71.71 100.67 112.81
CA ASN A 9 72.89 99.81 112.81
C ASN A 9 73.10 99.21 111.41
N HIS A 10 73.93 99.86 110.58
CA HIS A 10 74.30 99.30 109.29
C HIS A 10 75.42 98.28 109.50
N THR A 11 75.28 97.10 108.89
CA THR A 11 76.27 96.02 109.00
C THR A 11 76.53 95.42 107.62
N GLN A 12 77.80 95.42 107.21
CA GLN A 12 78.20 95.06 105.86
C GLN A 12 79.48 94.21 105.89
N THR A 13 79.40 93.02 105.29
CA THR A 13 80.51 92.07 105.20
C THR A 13 81.27 92.25 103.89
N LEU A 14 82.60 92.43 103.97
CA LEU A 14 83.49 92.79 102.86
C LEU A 14 84.75 91.92 102.84
N LEU A 15 85.33 91.74 101.66
CA LEU A 15 86.65 91.14 101.49
C LEU A 15 87.71 92.24 101.55
N VAL A 16 88.46 92.30 102.65
CA VAL A 16 89.45 93.35 102.93
C VAL A 16 90.87 92.80 102.77
N LYS A 17 91.75 93.58 102.14
CA LYS A 17 93.18 93.28 102.03
C LYS A 17 93.89 93.68 103.32
N VAL A 18 94.33 92.71 104.13
CA VAL A 18 95.15 92.99 105.31
C VAL A 18 96.62 93.11 104.89
N ILE A 19 97.28 94.17 105.40
CA ILE A 19 98.73 94.29 105.41
C ILE A 19 99.20 94.08 106.85
N SER A 20 99.97 93.01 107.08
CA SER A 20 100.52 92.71 108.41
C SER A 20 101.74 93.57 108.73
N LEU A 21 102.16 93.58 110.00
CA LEU A 21 103.39 94.24 110.45
C LEU A 21 104.66 93.73 109.73
N ASN A 22 104.62 92.51 109.18
CA ASN A 22 105.70 91.91 108.41
C ASN A 22 105.65 92.26 106.91
N GLY A 23 104.67 93.07 106.47
CA GLY A 23 104.42 93.39 105.07
C GLY A 23 103.65 92.32 104.28
N GLU A 24 103.28 91.20 104.89
CA GLU A 24 102.51 90.15 104.23
C GLU A 24 101.11 90.64 103.85
N HIS A 25 100.61 90.20 102.70
CA HIS A 25 99.32 90.60 102.14
C HIS A 25 98.33 89.43 102.14
N ASN A 26 97.37 89.46 103.07
CA ASN A 26 96.27 88.49 103.13
C ASN A 26 94.95 89.14 102.69
N LYS A 27 93.95 88.32 102.36
CA LYS A 27 92.56 88.77 102.15
C LYS A 27 91.65 88.02 103.10
N ILE A 28 90.92 88.74 103.93
CA ILE A 28 89.99 88.20 104.93
C ILE A 28 88.59 88.80 104.76
N THR A 29 87.58 88.15 105.33
CA THR A 29 86.18 88.57 105.21
C THR A 29 85.75 89.20 106.54
N VAL A 30 85.77 90.53 106.61
CA VAL A 30 85.39 91.26 107.82
C VAL A 30 83.98 91.82 107.70
N THR A 31 83.24 91.77 108.80
CA THR A 31 81.97 92.44 108.99
C THR A 31 82.24 93.80 109.63
N ILE A 32 81.85 94.87 108.93
CA ILE A 32 81.92 96.25 109.42
C ILE A 32 80.51 96.65 109.88
N THR A 33 80.38 97.02 111.16
CA THR A 33 79.14 97.53 111.75
C THR A 33 79.34 98.98 112.19
N THR A 34 78.42 99.86 111.83
CA THR A 34 78.41 101.26 112.28
C THR A 34 77.14 101.57 113.07
N CYS A 35 77.25 102.51 114.01
CA CYS A 35 76.12 102.99 114.79
C CYS A 35 76.34 104.45 115.23
N TYR A 36 75.28 105.27 115.14
CA TYR A 36 75.21 106.57 115.81
C TYR A 36 74.65 106.34 117.23
N GLU A 37 75.52 106.30 118.23
CA GLU A 37 75.20 106.14 119.65
C GLU A 37 75.00 107.53 120.29
N THR A 38 73.99 107.70 121.13
CA THR A 38 73.74 108.96 121.86
C THR A 38 74.10 108.78 123.33
N GLN A 39 75.29 109.19 123.76
CA GLN A 39 75.74 108.99 125.15
C GLN A 39 74.98 109.85 126.16
N ASN A 40 74.61 111.07 125.76
CA ASN A 40 73.80 112.01 126.53
C ASN A 40 72.96 112.85 125.56
N VAL A 41 71.95 113.58 126.06
CA VAL A 41 70.97 114.32 125.24
C VAL A 41 71.60 115.25 124.18
N ALA A 42 72.79 115.79 124.44
CA ALA A 42 73.55 116.63 123.50
C ALA A 42 74.66 115.90 122.71
N ASN A 43 75.16 114.76 123.18
CA ASN A 43 76.38 114.13 122.65
C ASN A 43 76.04 112.88 121.82
N LYS A 44 76.13 113.03 120.50
CA LYS A 44 76.11 111.94 119.52
C LYS A 44 77.53 111.46 119.22
N ILE A 45 77.68 110.17 118.98
CA ILE A 45 78.95 109.51 118.64
C ILE A 45 78.71 108.57 117.46
N PHE A 46 79.49 108.71 116.39
CA PHE A 46 79.56 107.69 115.35
C PHE A 46 80.61 106.67 115.74
N ARG A 47 80.20 105.42 116.00
CA ARG A 47 81.09 104.29 116.28
C ARG A 47 81.14 103.36 115.07
N LEU A 48 82.35 102.91 114.74
CA LEU A 48 82.64 101.92 113.71
C LEU A 48 83.33 100.73 114.38
N LYS A 49 82.81 99.53 114.14
CA LYS A 49 83.37 98.24 114.57
C LYS A 49 83.72 97.42 113.33
N LEU A 50 84.90 96.81 113.31
CA LEU A 50 85.37 95.93 112.25
C LEU A 50 85.84 94.64 112.90
N PHE A 51 85.24 93.51 112.53
CA PHE A 51 85.60 92.19 113.08
C PHE A 51 85.52 91.10 112.01
N ASP A 52 86.27 90.00 112.17
CA ASP A 52 86.07 88.77 111.39
C ASP A 52 85.10 87.85 112.13
N GLU A 53 84.24 87.12 111.41
CA GLU A 53 83.36 86.10 111.97
C GLU A 53 84.08 84.74 112.19
N LYS A 54 85.28 84.60 111.61
CA LYS A 54 86.16 83.41 111.70
C LYS A 54 87.33 83.58 112.65
N ASP A 55 87.82 84.80 112.85
CA ASP A 55 88.80 85.14 113.89
C ASP A 55 88.16 86.02 114.97
N PRO A 56 87.72 85.42 116.09
CA PRO A 56 87.14 86.14 117.22
C PRO A 56 88.04 87.25 117.81
N PHE A 57 89.36 87.16 117.64
CA PHE A 57 90.31 88.11 118.24
C PHE A 57 90.65 89.29 117.32
N LEU A 58 90.37 89.18 116.02
CA LEU A 58 90.45 90.30 115.09
C LEU A 58 89.21 91.20 115.27
N PHE A 59 89.24 92.06 116.29
CA PHE A 59 88.21 93.06 116.54
C PHE A 59 88.85 94.45 116.74
N TYR A 60 88.51 95.36 115.83
CA TYR A 60 88.90 96.77 115.89
C TYR A 60 87.67 97.67 116.08
N GLU A 61 87.81 98.76 116.82
CA GLU A 61 86.82 99.83 116.88
C GLU A 61 87.45 101.22 116.83
N CYS A 62 86.71 102.18 116.28
CA CYS A 62 86.95 103.61 116.46
C CYS A 62 85.61 104.31 116.73
N TYR A 63 85.70 105.51 117.27
CA TYR A 63 84.53 106.38 117.43
C TYR A 63 84.93 107.84 117.33
N TRP A 64 84.00 108.67 116.88
CA TRP A 64 84.11 110.12 116.89
C TRP A 64 82.82 110.71 117.48
N ASP A 65 82.96 111.64 118.42
CA ASP A 65 81.92 112.62 118.71
C ASP A 65 81.97 113.77 117.68
N GLU A 66 81.05 114.73 117.82
CA GLU A 66 80.92 115.83 116.85
C GLU A 66 82.16 116.75 116.83
N ASP A 67 82.84 116.95 117.97
CA ASP A 67 84.06 117.76 118.08
C ASP A 67 85.30 117.06 117.49
N SER A 68 85.56 115.80 117.87
CA SER A 68 86.66 115.02 117.30
C SER A 68 86.47 114.73 115.81
N PHE A 69 85.22 114.66 115.33
CA PHE A 69 84.93 114.58 113.91
C PHE A 69 85.34 115.85 113.15
N LEU A 70 85.30 117.06 113.74
CA LEU A 70 85.81 118.27 113.07
C LEU A 70 87.31 118.18 112.79
N VAL A 71 88.08 117.59 113.71
CA VAL A 71 89.52 117.34 113.53
C VAL A 71 89.74 116.29 112.43
N PHE A 72 89.02 115.16 112.49
CA PHE A 72 89.10 114.11 111.46
C PHE A 72 88.70 114.61 110.07
N LYS A 73 87.62 115.41 109.99
CA LYS A 73 87.15 116.09 108.77
C LYS A 73 88.22 116.98 108.14
N HIS A 74 88.95 117.76 108.95
CA HIS A 74 90.06 118.57 108.44
C HIS A 74 91.25 117.71 108.02
N GLN A 75 91.60 116.66 108.78
CA GLN A 75 92.73 115.77 108.43
C GLN A 75 92.50 115.00 107.12
N GLN A 76 91.28 114.52 106.89
CA GLN A 76 90.89 113.76 105.70
C GLN A 76 90.28 114.64 104.58
N ASN A 77 90.27 115.96 104.73
CA ASN A 77 89.68 116.94 103.79
C ASN A 77 88.21 116.61 103.38
N LEU A 78 87.39 116.13 104.33
CA LEU A 78 86.03 115.70 104.04
C LEU A 78 85.09 116.89 103.83
N LEU A 79 84.21 116.81 102.83
CA LEU A 79 83.21 117.84 102.56
C LEU A 79 81.91 117.61 103.36
N VAL A 80 81.61 116.37 103.75
CA VAL A 80 80.42 115.97 104.53
C VAL A 80 80.44 116.50 105.97
N ASP A 81 79.27 116.66 106.57
CA ASP A 81 79.08 116.91 107.99
C ASP A 81 79.04 115.60 108.80
N PHE A 82 78.93 115.70 110.12
CA PHE A 82 78.89 114.55 111.03
C PHE A 82 77.69 113.62 110.76
N GLN A 83 76.54 114.16 110.32
CA GLN A 83 75.33 113.38 110.08
C GLN A 83 75.34 112.73 108.68
N GLY A 84 75.89 113.41 107.67
CA GLY A 84 76.07 112.86 106.33
C GLY A 84 77.20 111.84 106.19
N PHE A 85 78.19 111.85 107.10
CA PHE A 85 79.37 110.99 107.03
C PHE A 85 79.04 109.49 106.93
N GLY A 86 78.18 108.96 107.81
CA GLY A 86 77.82 107.54 107.79
C GLY A 86 77.25 107.09 106.44
N SER A 87 76.36 107.90 105.85
CA SER A 87 75.77 107.61 104.54
C SER A 87 76.83 107.48 103.43
N LYS A 88 77.77 108.44 103.35
CA LYS A 88 78.86 108.38 102.37
C LYS A 88 79.91 107.30 102.68
N PHE A 89 80.11 106.94 103.94
CA PHE A 89 80.91 105.78 104.30
C PHE A 89 80.28 104.48 103.77
N HIS A 90 78.96 104.29 103.90
CA HIS A 90 78.25 103.13 103.36
C HIS A 90 78.22 103.07 101.82
N GLU A 91 78.18 104.22 101.15
CA GLU A 91 78.35 104.30 99.69
C GLU A 91 79.73 103.77 99.27
N LEU A 92 80.81 104.20 99.94
CA LEU A 92 82.17 103.72 99.70
C LEU A 92 82.34 102.22 100.00
N LEU A 93 81.78 101.73 101.10
CA LEU A 93 81.78 100.30 101.43
C LEU A 93 80.99 99.46 100.41
N SER A 94 79.89 99.99 99.86
CA SER A 94 79.09 99.34 98.81
C SER A 94 79.85 99.26 97.48
N ASN A 95 80.55 100.32 97.09
CA ASN A 95 81.45 100.30 95.93
C ASN A 95 82.53 99.20 96.08
N CYS A 96 83.12 99.04 97.26
CA CYS A 96 84.08 97.96 97.56
C CYS A 96 83.46 96.54 97.56
N ARG A 97 82.13 96.42 97.68
CA ARG A 97 81.40 95.14 97.62
C ARG A 97 81.10 94.74 96.18
N GLU A 98 80.75 95.72 95.34
CA GLU A 98 80.21 95.52 94.00
C GLU A 98 81.31 95.55 92.92
N ASP A 99 82.14 96.59 92.90
CA ASP A 99 83.24 96.77 91.93
C ASP A 99 84.59 96.51 92.61
N LYS A 100 84.89 95.22 92.79
CA LYS A 100 86.09 94.72 93.51
C LYS A 100 87.40 94.84 92.74
N GLU A 101 87.33 95.16 91.45
CA GLU A 101 88.52 95.42 90.63
C GLU A 101 88.95 96.88 90.77
N ARG A 102 87.97 97.79 90.76
CA ARG A 102 88.20 99.23 90.85
C ARG A 102 88.31 99.72 92.30
N PHE A 103 87.47 99.26 93.22
CA PHE A 103 87.48 99.69 94.62
C PHE A 103 87.98 98.59 95.56
N GLN A 104 88.87 98.96 96.48
CA GLN A 104 89.48 98.06 97.46
C GLN A 104 89.51 98.70 98.84
N ALA A 105 89.07 97.93 99.84
CA ALA A 105 89.34 98.23 101.24
C ALA A 105 90.61 97.49 101.69
N THR A 106 91.54 98.24 102.27
CA THR A 106 92.84 97.78 102.76
C THR A 106 92.92 98.06 104.27
N LEU A 107 93.19 97.04 105.10
CA LEU A 107 93.43 97.19 106.54
C LEU A 107 94.93 97.05 106.80
N SER A 108 95.62 98.18 107.03
CA SER A 108 97.06 98.19 107.31
C SER A 108 97.31 98.17 108.82
N MET A 109 97.89 97.10 109.34
CA MET A 109 98.33 97.06 110.74
C MET A 109 99.51 98.01 110.93
N LYS A 110 99.44 98.92 111.91
CA LYS A 110 100.50 99.88 112.26
C LYS A 110 101.31 99.39 113.46
N ASP A 111 100.62 98.86 114.46
CA ASP A 111 101.16 98.21 115.66
C ASP A 111 100.17 97.14 116.15
N LYS A 112 100.47 96.43 117.24
CA LYS A 112 99.59 95.43 117.86
C LYS A 112 98.23 95.97 118.26
N GLU A 113 98.16 97.25 118.65
CA GLU A 113 96.94 97.90 119.15
C GLU A 113 96.30 98.85 118.12
N LEU A 114 96.96 99.11 116.99
CA LEU A 114 96.57 100.12 116.00
C LEU A 114 96.58 99.57 114.57
N ALA A 115 95.49 99.77 113.83
CA ALA A 115 95.39 99.50 112.40
C ALA A 115 94.69 100.66 111.67
N THR A 116 94.88 100.75 110.36
CA THR A 116 94.25 101.77 109.51
C THR A 116 93.39 101.10 108.45
N LEU A 117 92.09 101.37 108.46
CA LEU A 117 91.19 101.03 107.37
C LEU A 117 91.27 102.13 106.30
N ILE A 118 91.83 101.77 105.16
CA ILE A 118 92.00 102.63 103.98
C ILE A 118 91.02 102.16 102.91
N ILE A 119 90.22 103.07 102.36
CA ILE A 119 89.37 102.80 101.19
C ILE A 119 90.01 103.45 99.97
N GLU A 120 90.19 102.68 98.91
CA GLU A 120 91.05 103.03 97.78
C GLU A 120 90.41 102.68 96.42
N GLU A 121 90.66 103.50 95.40
CA GLU A 121 90.31 103.22 94.01
C GLU A 121 91.57 102.93 93.16
N ASN A 122 91.65 101.75 92.56
CA ASN A 122 92.71 101.37 91.62
C ASN A 122 92.39 101.91 90.23
N THR A 123 92.87 103.12 89.93
CA THR A 123 92.84 103.64 88.55
C THR A 123 93.95 102.99 87.70
N ARG A 124 93.87 103.10 86.37
CA ARG A 124 94.87 102.57 85.43
C ARG A 124 96.29 103.16 85.56
N PHE A 125 96.48 104.16 86.42
CA PHE A 125 97.77 104.86 86.61
C PHE A 125 98.23 104.87 88.08
N ARG A 126 97.30 105.00 89.04
CA ARG A 126 97.60 105.01 90.47
C ARG A 126 96.42 104.56 91.33
N THR A 127 96.71 104.07 92.52
CA THR A 127 95.72 103.94 93.59
C THR A 127 95.37 105.33 94.15
N LEU A 128 94.08 105.60 94.37
CA LEU A 128 93.54 106.83 94.95
C LEU A 128 92.92 106.51 96.31
N THR A 129 93.49 107.00 97.41
CA THR A 129 92.86 106.90 98.73
C THR A 129 91.65 107.83 98.83
N TYR A 130 90.48 107.27 99.09
CA TYR A 130 89.22 107.99 99.31
C TYR A 130 88.99 108.34 100.78
N LEU A 131 89.44 107.48 101.70
CA LEU A 131 89.30 107.65 103.14
C LEU A 131 90.37 106.82 103.87
N SER A 132 90.98 107.38 104.91
CA SER A 132 91.87 106.68 105.83
C SER A 132 91.37 106.84 107.27
N VAL A 133 90.93 105.74 107.88
CA VAL A 133 90.42 105.67 109.26
C VAL A 133 91.42 104.93 110.13
N ASP A 134 91.94 105.56 111.18
CA ASP A 134 92.67 104.85 112.22
C ASP A 134 91.71 104.17 113.21
N LEU A 135 92.02 102.92 113.54
CA LEU A 135 91.25 101.99 114.35
C LEU A 135 92.11 101.46 115.49
N ASN A 136 91.51 101.34 116.68
CA ASN A 136 92.15 100.72 117.84
C ASN A 136 91.66 99.28 117.98
N VAL A 137 92.45 98.38 118.57
CA VAL A 137 91.92 97.09 119.02
C VAL A 137 90.82 97.32 120.05
N ALA A 138 89.68 96.65 119.89
CA ALA A 138 88.52 96.84 120.75
C ALA A 138 88.75 96.31 122.16
N SER A 139 88.07 96.90 123.14
CA SER A 139 88.24 96.49 124.53
C SER A 139 87.78 95.04 124.76
N HIS A 140 88.41 94.35 125.73
CA HIS A 140 87.99 93.01 126.13
C HIS A 140 86.51 92.96 126.57
N GLU A 141 85.96 94.06 127.10
CA GLU A 141 84.53 94.18 127.39
C GLU A 141 83.68 94.31 126.12
N THR A 142 84.08 95.12 125.14
CA THR A 142 83.43 95.23 123.82
C THR A 142 83.33 93.84 123.17
N ILE A 143 84.45 93.13 123.13
CA ILE A 143 84.60 91.80 122.52
C ILE A 143 83.73 90.76 123.25
N HIS A 144 83.82 90.67 124.58
CA HIS A 144 83.04 89.73 125.39
C HIS A 144 81.52 89.99 125.29
N ASN A 145 81.09 91.25 125.25
CA ASN A 145 79.68 91.59 125.06
C ASN A 145 79.20 91.27 123.64
N HIS A 146 80.04 91.43 122.61
CA HIS A 146 79.74 90.98 121.26
C HIS A 146 79.53 89.46 121.19
N PHE A 147 80.37 88.66 121.85
CA PHE A 147 80.17 87.20 121.90
C PHE A 147 78.89 86.80 122.61
N LYS A 148 78.53 87.43 123.74
CA LYS A 148 77.26 87.14 124.42
C LYS A 148 76.04 87.38 123.53
N LEU A 149 76.02 88.50 122.80
CA LEU A 149 74.95 88.81 121.86
C LEU A 149 74.93 87.83 120.68
N SER A 150 76.10 87.51 120.12
CA SER A 150 76.24 86.56 119.01
C SER A 150 75.84 85.14 119.39
N LEU A 151 76.24 84.66 120.57
CA LEU A 151 75.86 83.34 121.10
C LEU A 151 74.35 83.27 121.36
N ASN A 152 73.76 84.26 122.03
CA ASN A 152 72.31 84.28 122.27
C ASN A 152 71.51 84.28 120.96
N ARG A 153 71.98 85.03 119.93
CA ARG A 153 71.39 85.00 118.58
C ARG A 153 71.48 83.62 117.94
N LEU A 154 72.62 82.93 118.06
CA LEU A 154 72.82 81.59 117.52
C LEU A 154 71.98 80.54 118.24
N TYR A 155 71.89 80.56 119.58
CA TYR A 155 71.04 79.64 120.34
C TYR A 155 69.55 79.79 119.97
N GLY A 156 69.03 81.03 119.91
CA GLY A 156 67.65 81.26 119.48
C GLY A 156 67.37 80.87 118.02
N MET A 157 68.38 80.95 117.14
CA MET A 157 68.27 80.45 115.77
C MET A 157 68.24 78.91 115.73
N ILE A 158 69.06 78.23 116.54
CA ILE A 158 69.06 76.76 116.66
C ILE A 158 67.72 76.25 117.19
N GLU A 159 67.19 76.85 118.26
CA GLU A 159 65.90 76.49 118.86
C GLU A 159 64.73 76.66 117.85
N ASN A 160 64.72 77.77 117.11
CA ASN A 160 63.74 78.01 116.06
C ASN A 160 63.85 76.98 114.91
N MET A 161 65.06 76.66 114.45
CA MET A 161 65.26 75.62 113.42
C MET A 161 64.84 74.23 113.92
N GLN A 162 65.13 73.87 115.17
CA GLN A 162 64.70 72.59 115.76
C GLN A 162 63.18 72.50 115.85
N SER A 163 62.51 73.58 116.25
CA SER A 163 61.04 73.67 116.28
C SER A 163 60.42 73.51 114.88
N GLN A 164 61.01 74.15 113.86
CA GLN A 164 60.57 74.01 112.47
C GLN A 164 60.77 72.58 111.93
N VAL A 165 61.89 71.93 112.23
CA VAL A 165 62.15 70.53 111.85
C VAL A 165 61.11 69.61 112.48
N ALA A 166 60.88 69.68 113.79
CA ALA A 166 59.90 68.84 114.48
C ALA A 166 58.46 69.06 113.94
N HIS A 167 58.12 70.29 113.56
CA HIS A 167 56.84 70.60 112.93
C HIS A 167 56.71 69.97 111.53
N LEU A 168 57.74 70.07 110.70
CA LEU A 168 57.77 69.49 109.35
C LEU A 168 57.78 67.95 109.38
N GLU A 169 58.50 67.34 110.34
CA GLU A 169 58.46 65.89 110.58
C GLU A 169 57.05 65.42 110.97
N THR A 170 56.36 66.19 111.83
CA THR A 170 54.98 65.92 112.22
C THR A 170 54.02 66.02 111.02
N GLN A 171 54.13 67.07 110.20
CA GLN A 171 53.34 67.21 108.97
C GLN A 171 53.61 66.06 107.99
N LEU A 172 54.88 65.70 107.78
CA LEU A 172 55.27 64.60 106.89
C LEU A 172 54.73 63.25 107.36
N GLY A 173 54.66 63.02 108.68
CA GLY A 173 54.00 61.85 109.26
C GLY A 173 52.49 61.81 108.98
N GLN A 174 51.81 62.95 109.11
CA GLN A 174 50.38 63.07 108.81
C GLN A 174 50.07 62.84 107.33
N GLU A 175 50.82 63.47 106.41
CA GLU A 175 50.60 63.28 104.97
C GLU A 175 50.94 61.86 104.51
N LYS A 176 51.97 61.22 105.08
CA LYS A 176 52.24 59.79 104.83
C LYS A 176 51.05 58.90 105.23
N SER A 177 50.48 59.12 106.41
CA SER A 177 49.34 58.33 106.89
C SER A 177 48.08 58.58 106.05
N LYS A 178 47.80 59.82 105.64
CA LYS A 178 46.72 60.14 104.69
C LYS A 178 46.92 59.45 103.34
N ASN A 179 48.14 59.48 102.80
CA ASN A 179 48.47 58.85 101.52
C ASN A 179 48.33 57.32 101.58
N GLU A 180 48.72 56.69 102.69
CA GLU A 180 48.49 55.27 102.94
C GLU A 180 47.00 54.92 103.05
N GLN A 181 46.20 55.74 103.75
CA GLN A 181 44.73 55.57 103.82
C GLN A 181 44.08 55.70 102.44
N LEU A 182 44.46 56.72 101.66
CA LEU A 182 43.96 56.94 100.29
C LEU A 182 44.38 55.80 99.35
N SER A 183 45.62 55.31 99.45
CA SER A 183 46.09 54.17 98.65
C SER A 183 45.31 52.90 98.96
N ASN A 184 44.97 52.66 100.23
CA ASN A 184 44.16 51.51 100.64
C ASN A 184 42.70 51.64 100.17
N GLN A 185 42.10 52.83 100.24
CA GLN A 185 40.76 53.09 99.69
C GLN A 185 40.71 52.93 98.17
N LEU A 186 41.72 53.44 97.46
CA LEU A 186 41.84 53.30 96.01
C LEU A 186 41.93 51.82 95.63
N HIS A 187 42.77 51.04 96.30
CA HIS A 187 42.92 49.61 96.00
C HIS A 187 41.68 48.77 96.35
N GLN A 188 40.92 49.16 97.37
CA GLN A 188 39.59 48.58 97.66
C GLN A 188 38.60 48.87 96.52
N LEU A 189 38.55 50.12 96.03
CA LEU A 189 37.69 50.51 94.91
C LEU A 189 38.09 49.83 93.60
N GLU A 190 39.39 49.63 93.33
CA GLU A 190 39.88 48.83 92.21
C GLU A 190 39.35 47.39 92.29
N SER A 191 39.52 46.73 93.43
CA SER A 191 39.07 45.34 93.65
C SER A 191 37.55 45.19 93.53
N ASP A 192 36.78 46.10 94.12
CA ASP A 192 35.31 46.09 94.02
C ASP A 192 34.81 46.38 92.60
N THR A 193 35.46 47.29 91.86
CA THR A 193 35.07 47.60 90.48
C THR A 193 35.49 46.51 89.49
N GLU A 194 36.65 45.87 89.67
CA GLU A 194 37.04 44.69 88.90
C GLU A 194 36.06 43.54 89.14
N ARG A 195 35.71 43.25 90.39
CA ARG A 195 34.72 42.23 90.75
C ARG A 195 33.34 42.51 90.15
N GLN A 196 32.83 43.74 90.26
CA GLN A 196 31.56 44.12 89.63
C GLN A 196 31.59 43.96 88.10
N LEU A 197 32.73 44.25 87.48
CA LEU A 197 32.93 44.13 86.04
C LEU A 197 33.06 42.66 85.60
N GLU A 198 33.63 41.77 86.42
CA GLU A 198 33.55 40.33 86.21
C GLU A 198 32.13 39.80 86.33
N ASP A 199 31.40 40.17 87.38
CA ASP A 199 30.04 39.68 87.62
C ASP A 199 29.06 40.18 86.53
N TRP A 200 29.23 41.41 86.03
CA TRP A 200 28.54 41.89 84.83
C TRP A 200 28.91 41.10 83.56
N LYS A 201 30.18 40.75 83.36
CA LYS A 201 30.61 39.89 82.23
C LYS A 201 29.95 38.51 82.32
N ARG A 202 30.00 37.86 83.49
CA ARG A 202 29.38 36.55 83.77
C ARG A 202 27.88 36.58 83.46
N GLU A 203 27.16 37.59 83.95
CA GLU A 203 25.72 37.71 83.71
C GLU A 203 25.39 38.02 82.23
N LYS A 204 26.20 38.81 81.52
CA LYS A 204 26.01 39.03 80.08
C LYS A 204 26.34 37.81 79.24
N GLU A 205 27.36 37.04 79.58
CA GLU A 205 27.65 35.77 78.93
C GLU A 205 26.54 34.73 79.19
N ARG A 206 26.01 34.67 80.42
CA ARG A 206 24.85 33.83 80.77
C ARG A 206 23.60 34.21 79.96
N GLN A 207 23.25 35.50 79.89
CA GLN A 207 22.13 35.99 79.08
C GLN A 207 22.32 35.66 77.59
N LEU A 208 23.53 35.85 77.06
CA LEU A 208 23.84 35.64 75.65
C LEU A 208 23.85 34.14 75.28
N ASN A 209 24.29 33.26 76.18
CA ASN A 209 24.20 31.81 76.00
C ASN A 209 22.76 31.29 76.13
N GLN A 210 21.98 31.80 77.09
CA GLN A 210 20.54 31.49 77.17
C GLN A 210 19.81 31.85 75.87
N ILE A 211 20.02 33.05 75.31
CA ILE A 211 19.42 33.46 74.03
C ILE A 211 19.91 32.57 72.86
N ARG A 212 21.17 32.11 72.87
CA ARG A 212 21.69 31.15 71.87
C ARG A 212 20.99 29.80 71.96
N GLU A 213 20.72 29.30 73.17
CA GLU A 213 20.04 28.02 73.42
C GLU A 213 18.56 28.11 73.05
N GLU A 214 17.85 29.15 73.48
CA GLU A 214 16.46 29.44 73.07
C GLU A 214 16.35 29.50 71.54
N LYS A 215 17.24 30.25 70.87
CA LYS A 215 17.28 30.33 69.40
C LYS A 215 17.80 29.07 68.72
N LYS A 216 18.47 28.14 69.42
CA LYS A 216 18.76 26.80 68.91
C LYS A 216 17.49 25.95 68.96
N ALA A 217 16.83 25.88 70.11
CA ALA A 217 15.61 25.10 70.32
C ALA A 217 14.46 25.54 69.38
N GLU A 218 14.29 26.85 69.14
CA GLU A 218 13.34 27.36 68.13
C GLU A 218 13.63 26.82 66.72
N ARG A 219 14.89 26.81 66.29
CA ARG A 219 15.28 26.30 64.96
C ARG A 219 15.18 24.78 64.87
N GLU A 220 15.53 24.08 65.95
CA GLU A 220 15.50 22.62 66.05
C GLU A 220 14.06 22.12 65.98
N LYS A 221 13.14 22.75 66.76
CA LYS A 221 11.71 22.48 66.66
C LYS A 221 11.14 22.84 65.28
N LEU A 222 11.44 24.01 64.73
CA LEU A 222 10.95 24.40 63.39
C LEU A 222 11.44 23.42 62.31
N TRP A 223 12.64 22.87 62.46
CA TRP A 223 13.16 21.83 61.58
C TRP A 223 12.42 20.50 61.77
N GLU A 224 12.14 20.07 63.01
CA GLU A 224 11.32 18.89 63.28
C GLU A 224 9.90 19.02 62.73
N ASP A 225 9.24 20.17 62.92
CA ASP A 225 7.91 20.49 62.39
C ASP A 225 7.89 20.43 60.85
N LEU A 226 8.90 21.04 60.19
CA LEU A 226 9.05 21.00 58.73
C LEU A 226 9.36 19.59 58.20
N GLU A 227 10.20 18.82 58.89
CA GLU A 227 10.56 17.46 58.48
C GLU A 227 9.42 16.47 58.76
N ALA A 228 8.57 16.74 59.77
CA ALA A 228 7.30 16.04 59.96
C ALA A 228 6.32 16.34 58.82
N GLN A 229 6.12 17.62 58.47
CA GLN A 229 5.25 18.02 57.36
C GLN A 229 5.68 17.36 56.04
N LYS A 230 6.96 17.45 55.66
CA LYS A 230 7.49 16.76 54.46
C LYS A 230 7.20 15.26 54.47
N ARG A 231 7.34 14.60 55.63
CA ARG A 231 7.09 13.15 55.74
C ARG A 231 5.61 12.81 55.56
N GLU A 232 4.70 13.70 55.96
CA GLU A 232 3.26 13.52 55.68
C GLU A 232 2.92 13.85 54.22
N ASP A 233 3.44 14.94 53.66
CA ASP A 233 3.29 15.29 52.24
C ASP A 233 3.78 14.13 51.34
N ILE A 234 4.93 13.53 51.68
CA ILE A 234 5.49 12.36 50.98
C ILE A 234 4.57 11.14 51.07
N LYS A 235 3.92 10.87 52.21
CA LYS A 235 2.91 9.80 52.29
C LYS A 235 1.71 10.09 51.40
N VAL A 236 1.15 11.30 51.48
CA VAL A 236 -0.01 11.71 50.67
C VAL A 236 0.29 11.52 49.19
N TYR A 237 1.44 11.97 48.71
CA TYR A 237 1.87 11.74 47.32
C TYR A 237 2.14 10.25 47.00
N GLN A 238 2.62 9.44 47.94
CA GLN A 238 2.77 7.99 47.74
C GLN A 238 1.41 7.29 47.62
N ASP A 239 0.43 7.65 48.45
CA ASP A 239 -0.93 7.11 48.42
C ASP A 239 -1.69 7.58 47.16
N GLU A 240 -1.55 8.85 46.76
CA GLU A 240 -2.07 9.33 45.47
C GLU A 240 -1.46 8.56 44.29
N VAL A 241 -0.14 8.37 44.27
CA VAL A 241 0.54 7.58 43.24
C VAL A 241 0.09 6.11 43.26
N LEU A 242 -0.21 5.54 44.42
CA LEU A 242 -0.77 4.18 44.53
C LEU A 242 -2.18 4.11 43.92
N VAL A 243 -3.06 5.06 44.24
CA VAL A 243 -4.41 5.16 43.67
C VAL A 243 -4.38 5.38 42.15
N TRP A 244 -3.47 6.23 41.66
CA TRP A 244 -3.30 6.45 40.21
C TRP A 244 -2.72 5.23 39.49
N LYS A 245 -1.81 4.47 40.11
CA LYS A 245 -1.35 3.17 39.59
C LYS A 245 -2.50 2.17 39.50
N GLN A 246 -3.30 2.02 40.56
CA GLN A 246 -4.46 1.12 40.56
C GLN A 246 -5.48 1.48 39.46
N LYS A 247 -5.77 2.78 39.25
CA LYS A 247 -6.63 3.23 38.13
C LYS A 247 -6.03 2.94 36.75
N ALA A 248 -4.73 3.17 36.57
CA ALA A 248 -4.04 2.87 35.32
C ALA A 248 -4.03 1.36 35.02
N GLU A 249 -3.88 0.53 36.05
CA GLU A 249 -3.91 -0.93 35.97
C GLU A 249 -5.33 -1.45 35.65
N GLN A 250 -6.36 -0.90 36.29
CA GLN A 250 -7.77 -1.13 35.95
C GLN A 250 -8.09 -0.76 34.50
N TRP A 251 -7.71 0.44 34.04
CA TRP A 251 -7.89 0.85 32.64
C TRP A 251 -7.09 -0.03 31.67
N ASN A 252 -5.91 -0.50 32.04
CA ASN A 252 -5.15 -1.44 31.23
C ASN A 252 -5.87 -2.80 31.11
N THR A 253 -6.45 -3.32 32.20
CA THR A 253 -7.26 -4.55 32.17
C THR A 253 -8.54 -4.41 31.33
N GLU A 254 -9.21 -3.25 31.39
CA GLU A 254 -10.37 -2.96 30.54
C GLU A 254 -9.96 -2.83 29.06
N VAL A 255 -8.83 -2.19 28.76
CA VAL A 255 -8.29 -2.09 27.39
C VAL A 255 -7.88 -3.46 26.85
N THR A 256 -7.37 -4.39 27.66
CA THR A 256 -7.12 -5.77 27.21
C THR A 256 -8.43 -6.52 26.98
N HIS A 257 -9.40 -6.43 27.89
CA HIS A 257 -10.72 -7.07 27.74
C HIS A 257 -11.47 -6.57 26.49
N LEU A 258 -11.48 -5.25 26.24
CA LEU A 258 -12.08 -4.66 25.05
C LEU A 258 -11.34 -5.04 23.76
N ARG A 259 -10.02 -5.29 23.81
CA ARG A 259 -9.26 -5.83 22.65
C ARG A 259 -9.59 -7.28 22.38
N GLU A 260 -9.71 -8.11 23.41
CA GLU A 260 -10.10 -9.53 23.29
C GLU A 260 -11.53 -9.64 22.73
N LEU A 261 -12.47 -8.83 23.23
CA LEU A 261 -13.84 -8.75 22.73
C LEU A 261 -13.89 -8.20 21.29
N LEU A 262 -13.04 -7.22 20.93
CA LEU A 262 -12.90 -6.74 19.56
C LEU A 262 -12.37 -7.84 18.64
N GLU A 263 -11.34 -8.59 19.04
CA GLU A 263 -10.78 -9.67 18.22
C GLU A 263 -11.76 -10.84 18.08
N GLN A 264 -12.50 -11.19 19.14
CA GLN A 264 -13.54 -12.21 19.08
C GLN A 264 -14.69 -11.78 18.16
N THR A 265 -15.24 -10.58 18.33
CA THR A 265 -16.29 -10.06 17.44
C THR A 265 -15.79 -9.88 16.01
N GLN A 266 -14.52 -9.55 15.78
CA GLN A 266 -13.92 -9.57 14.43
C GLN A 266 -13.81 -10.99 13.85
N LYS A 267 -13.48 -12.02 14.63
CA LYS A 267 -13.48 -13.43 14.20
C LYS A 267 -14.89 -13.90 13.85
N GLU A 268 -15.89 -13.58 14.69
CA GLU A 268 -17.30 -13.87 14.44
C GLU A 268 -17.81 -13.16 13.18
N LEU A 269 -17.53 -11.86 13.03
CA LEU A 269 -17.94 -11.06 11.87
C LEU A 269 -17.23 -11.53 10.59
N LYS A 270 -15.97 -12.00 10.67
CA LYS A 270 -15.28 -12.68 9.57
C LYS A 270 -15.95 -14.00 9.21
N GLY A 271 -16.31 -14.83 10.19
CA GLY A 271 -17.06 -16.08 9.97
C GLY A 271 -18.43 -15.84 9.33
N MET A 272 -19.16 -14.83 9.80
CA MET A 272 -20.45 -14.42 9.23
C MET A 272 -20.32 -13.84 7.82
N ARG A 273 -19.22 -13.12 7.50
CA ARG A 273 -18.90 -12.74 6.12
C ARG A 273 -18.67 -13.97 5.27
N SER A 274 -17.76 -14.87 5.65
CA SER A 274 -17.49 -16.09 4.89
C SER A 274 -18.74 -16.96 4.70
N LYS A 275 -19.64 -17.04 5.69
CA LYS A 275 -20.90 -17.78 5.52
C LYS A 275 -21.91 -17.04 4.63
N ARG A 276 -21.90 -15.70 4.61
CA ARG A 276 -22.68 -14.91 3.64
C ARG A 276 -22.12 -15.06 2.23
N ASP A 277 -20.80 -14.97 2.05
CA ASP A 277 -20.11 -15.16 0.76
C ASP A 277 -20.40 -16.57 0.19
N GLU A 278 -20.38 -17.60 1.04
CA GLU A 278 -20.78 -18.98 0.71
C GLU A 278 -22.26 -19.07 0.29
N LEU A 279 -23.20 -18.46 1.04
CA LEU A 279 -24.63 -18.45 0.69
C LEU A 279 -24.92 -17.63 -0.58
N GLU A 280 -24.15 -16.57 -0.82
CA GLU A 280 -24.23 -15.71 -2.01
C GLU A 280 -23.74 -16.49 -3.26
N SER A 281 -22.65 -17.26 -3.12
CA SER A 281 -22.19 -18.20 -4.17
C SER A 281 -23.18 -19.35 -4.41
N GLN A 282 -23.80 -19.92 -3.37
CA GLN A 282 -24.85 -20.94 -3.50
C GLN A 282 -26.11 -20.37 -4.19
N PHE A 283 -26.47 -19.12 -3.90
CA PHE A 283 -27.59 -18.43 -4.54
C PHE A 283 -27.31 -18.14 -6.02
N ASP A 284 -26.12 -17.63 -6.36
CA ASP A 284 -25.76 -17.38 -7.76
C ASP A 284 -25.60 -18.67 -8.58
N GLN A 285 -25.14 -19.77 -7.97
CA GLN A 285 -25.17 -21.10 -8.58
C GLN A 285 -26.61 -21.54 -8.85
N ALA A 286 -27.50 -21.55 -7.85
CA ALA A 286 -28.90 -21.93 -8.03
C ALA A 286 -29.66 -21.03 -9.04
N LYS A 287 -29.24 -19.77 -9.17
CA LYS A 287 -29.73 -18.79 -10.16
C LYS A 287 -29.18 -19.04 -11.57
N ALA A 288 -27.95 -19.55 -11.70
CA ALA A 288 -27.42 -20.07 -12.95
C ALA A 288 -28.13 -21.36 -13.38
N ASP A 289 -28.35 -22.29 -12.45
CA ASP A 289 -29.10 -23.54 -12.69
C ASP A 289 -30.56 -23.26 -13.05
N LEU A 290 -31.20 -22.27 -12.41
CA LEU A 290 -32.53 -21.80 -12.80
C LEU A 290 -32.54 -21.18 -14.21
N LYS A 291 -31.42 -20.61 -14.67
CA LYS A 291 -31.30 -20.07 -16.03
C LYS A 291 -31.12 -21.19 -17.05
N THR A 292 -30.26 -22.17 -16.81
CA THR A 292 -30.09 -23.33 -17.71
C THR A 292 -31.39 -24.13 -17.80
N MET A 293 -32.03 -24.44 -16.68
CA MET A 293 -33.33 -25.12 -16.63
C MET A 293 -34.44 -24.36 -17.38
N LYS A 294 -34.40 -23.01 -17.41
CA LYS A 294 -35.30 -22.20 -18.24
C LYS A 294 -34.99 -22.33 -19.73
N GLN A 295 -33.72 -22.29 -20.12
CA GLN A 295 -33.28 -22.45 -21.51
C GLN A 295 -33.56 -23.87 -22.02
N GLU A 296 -33.37 -24.89 -21.19
CA GLU A 296 -33.75 -26.29 -21.46
C GLU A 296 -35.26 -26.42 -21.64
N LYS A 297 -36.08 -25.85 -20.74
CA LYS A 297 -37.54 -25.80 -20.90
C LYS A 297 -37.96 -25.13 -22.22
N GLU A 298 -37.34 -24.01 -22.56
CA GLU A 298 -37.63 -23.25 -23.79
C GLU A 298 -37.24 -24.04 -25.05
N HIS A 299 -36.10 -24.76 -25.02
CA HIS A 299 -35.71 -25.73 -26.05
C HIS A 299 -36.70 -26.91 -26.16
N TYR A 300 -37.14 -27.50 -25.04
CA TYR A 300 -38.13 -28.58 -25.06
C TYR A 300 -39.50 -28.13 -25.56
N LEU A 301 -39.91 -26.88 -25.30
CA LEU A 301 -41.13 -26.32 -25.89
C LEU A 301 -41.00 -26.16 -27.41
N LEU A 302 -39.84 -25.71 -27.90
CA LEU A 302 -39.58 -25.58 -29.34
C LEU A 302 -39.55 -26.95 -30.05
N ASP A 303 -38.92 -27.98 -29.45
CA ASP A 303 -38.93 -29.33 -30.02
C ASP A 303 -40.34 -29.94 -30.00
N LEU A 304 -41.13 -29.70 -28.93
CA LEU A 304 -42.52 -30.13 -28.85
C LEU A 304 -43.37 -29.47 -29.94
N GLU A 305 -43.22 -28.17 -30.18
CA GLU A 305 -43.90 -27.43 -31.25
C GLU A 305 -43.54 -28.02 -32.63
N GLN A 306 -42.24 -28.26 -32.88
CA GLN A 306 -41.79 -28.93 -34.11
C GLN A 306 -42.33 -30.36 -34.26
N LYS A 307 -42.41 -31.15 -33.18
CA LYS A 307 -43.06 -32.48 -33.21
C LYS A 307 -44.54 -32.34 -33.55
N THR A 308 -45.22 -31.35 -32.98
CA THR A 308 -46.66 -31.12 -33.16
C THR A 308 -46.98 -30.78 -34.60
N SER A 309 -46.30 -29.79 -35.19
CA SER A 309 -46.49 -29.46 -36.61
C SER A 309 -46.11 -30.60 -37.56
N ARG A 310 -45.12 -31.43 -37.20
CA ARG A 310 -44.78 -32.63 -37.98
C ARG A 310 -45.86 -33.72 -37.86
N LEU A 311 -46.56 -33.80 -36.73
CA LEU A 311 -47.71 -34.69 -36.52
C LEU A 311 -48.92 -34.20 -37.33
N GLU A 312 -49.23 -32.91 -37.30
CA GLU A 312 -50.26 -32.26 -38.14
C GLU A 312 -50.00 -32.47 -39.64
N GLU A 313 -48.75 -32.36 -40.09
CA GLU A 313 -48.37 -32.62 -41.49
C GLU A 313 -48.61 -34.09 -41.87
N LEU A 314 -48.27 -35.04 -40.99
CA LEU A 314 -48.53 -36.46 -41.19
C LEU A 314 -50.03 -36.79 -41.16
N GLU A 315 -50.81 -36.12 -40.31
CA GLU A 315 -52.27 -36.27 -40.31
C GLU A 315 -52.93 -35.72 -41.57
N ARG A 316 -52.47 -34.58 -42.09
CA ARG A 316 -52.91 -34.06 -43.40
C ARG A 316 -52.58 -35.09 -44.49
N ARG A 317 -51.38 -35.68 -44.43
CA ARG A 317 -50.94 -36.71 -45.40
C ARG A 317 -51.79 -37.98 -45.32
N ASN A 318 -52.17 -38.40 -44.12
CA ASN A 318 -53.10 -39.52 -43.91
C ASN A 318 -54.50 -39.19 -44.46
N ARG A 319 -55.01 -37.97 -44.21
CA ARG A 319 -56.31 -37.52 -44.76
C ARG A 319 -56.32 -37.53 -46.28
N GLU A 320 -55.28 -37.02 -46.93
CA GLU A 320 -55.11 -37.05 -48.40
C GLU A 320 -55.12 -38.48 -48.97
N LEU A 321 -54.45 -39.42 -48.30
CA LEU A 321 -54.41 -40.83 -48.71
C LEU A 321 -55.76 -41.53 -48.47
N SER A 322 -56.45 -41.25 -47.37
CA SER A 322 -57.80 -41.78 -47.12
C SER A 322 -58.81 -41.32 -48.16
N THR A 323 -58.79 -40.04 -48.57
CA THR A 323 -59.69 -39.55 -49.62
C THR A 323 -59.41 -40.20 -50.98
N GLN A 324 -58.15 -40.48 -51.31
CA GLN A 324 -57.81 -41.21 -52.55
C GLN A 324 -58.31 -42.67 -52.52
N ILE A 325 -58.35 -43.31 -51.34
CA ILE A 325 -58.92 -44.64 -51.16
C ILE A 325 -60.45 -44.60 -51.34
N GLU A 326 -61.15 -43.60 -50.79
CA GLU A 326 -62.61 -43.44 -51.00
C GLU A 326 -62.98 -43.18 -52.46
N GLU A 327 -62.19 -42.40 -53.21
CA GLU A 327 -62.39 -42.18 -54.64
C GLU A 327 -62.16 -43.47 -55.46
N TRP A 328 -61.10 -44.24 -55.17
CA TRP A 328 -60.88 -45.54 -55.84
C TRP A 328 -61.96 -46.56 -55.49
N GLN A 329 -62.47 -46.55 -54.25
CA GLN A 329 -63.51 -47.46 -53.79
C GLN A 329 -64.87 -47.14 -54.43
N THR A 330 -65.26 -45.87 -54.52
CA THR A 330 -66.49 -45.45 -55.21
C THR A 330 -66.43 -45.66 -56.72
N GLN A 331 -65.26 -45.49 -57.36
CA GLN A 331 -65.09 -45.80 -58.78
C GLN A 331 -65.17 -47.32 -59.07
N SER A 332 -64.73 -48.17 -58.13
CA SER A 332 -64.90 -49.63 -58.18
C SER A 332 -66.37 -50.06 -58.03
N GLU A 333 -67.13 -49.41 -57.13
CA GLU A 333 -68.57 -49.64 -57.01
C GLU A 333 -69.34 -49.25 -58.29
N PHE A 334 -68.94 -48.18 -58.97
CA PHE A 334 -69.57 -47.77 -60.23
C PHE A 334 -69.44 -48.84 -61.31
N GLN A 335 -68.22 -49.35 -61.54
CA GLN A 335 -67.97 -50.43 -62.51
C GLN A 335 -68.68 -51.73 -62.13
N THR A 336 -68.83 -52.01 -60.83
CA THR A 336 -69.58 -53.16 -60.33
C THR A 336 -71.07 -53.07 -60.67
N ARG A 337 -71.70 -51.89 -60.47
CA ARG A 337 -73.13 -51.68 -60.81
C ARG A 337 -73.41 -51.74 -62.31
N GLU A 338 -72.46 -51.32 -63.14
CA GLU A 338 -72.55 -51.43 -64.60
C GLU A 338 -72.48 -52.90 -65.05
N TRP A 339 -71.58 -53.70 -64.45
CA TRP A 339 -71.49 -55.14 -64.66
C TRP A 339 -72.72 -55.92 -64.18
N GLU A 340 -73.39 -55.46 -63.11
CA GLU A 340 -74.62 -56.09 -62.63
C GLU A 340 -75.82 -55.86 -63.55
N LYS A 341 -75.94 -54.70 -64.21
CA LYS A 341 -76.93 -54.50 -65.29
C LYS A 341 -76.68 -55.42 -66.48
N ASP A 342 -75.44 -55.48 -66.95
CA ASP A 342 -75.03 -56.32 -68.09
C ASP A 342 -75.21 -57.82 -67.79
N LYS A 343 -75.18 -58.20 -66.51
CA LYS A 343 -75.51 -59.53 -65.98
C LYS A 343 -77.02 -59.78 -65.88
N GLU A 344 -77.82 -58.78 -65.51
CA GLU A 344 -79.28 -58.89 -65.34
C GLU A 344 -80.00 -58.95 -66.70
N GLU A 345 -79.63 -58.12 -67.68
CA GLU A 345 -80.16 -58.23 -69.05
C GLU A 345 -79.80 -59.58 -69.69
N LYS A 346 -78.63 -60.12 -69.34
CA LYS A 346 -78.13 -61.44 -69.76
C LYS A 346 -78.78 -62.61 -69.01
N GLU A 347 -79.40 -62.37 -67.85
CA GLU A 347 -80.29 -63.31 -67.15
C GLU A 347 -81.70 -63.30 -67.77
N ASN A 348 -82.24 -62.11 -68.07
CA ASN A 348 -83.55 -61.95 -68.68
C ASN A 348 -83.58 -62.50 -70.12
N LEU A 349 -82.51 -62.25 -70.90
CA LEU A 349 -82.31 -62.90 -72.20
C LEU A 349 -82.13 -64.42 -72.05
N LYS A 350 -81.43 -64.92 -71.02
CA LYS A 350 -81.33 -66.37 -70.77
C LYS A 350 -82.68 -66.98 -70.45
N THR A 351 -83.49 -66.40 -69.58
CA THR A 351 -84.79 -66.97 -69.19
C THR A 351 -85.80 -66.94 -70.33
N GLN A 352 -85.77 -65.93 -71.21
CA GLN A 352 -86.52 -65.99 -72.47
C GLN A 352 -85.98 -67.07 -73.42
N LEU A 353 -84.65 -67.19 -73.56
CA LEU A 353 -84.03 -68.24 -74.39
C LEU A 353 -84.29 -69.64 -73.80
N GLU A 354 -84.45 -69.77 -72.48
CA GLU A 354 -84.75 -71.02 -71.79
C GLU A 354 -86.25 -71.38 -71.88
N LEU A 355 -87.16 -70.40 -71.86
CA LEU A 355 -88.58 -70.62 -72.21
C LEU A 355 -88.73 -71.02 -73.69
N TYR A 356 -88.01 -70.35 -74.60
CA TYR A 356 -87.96 -70.78 -76.00
C TYR A 356 -87.28 -72.15 -76.15
N ARG A 357 -86.26 -72.50 -75.35
CA ARG A 357 -85.67 -73.85 -75.32
C ARG A 357 -86.57 -74.90 -74.70
N MET A 358 -87.39 -74.59 -73.70
CA MET A 358 -88.34 -75.57 -73.14
C MET A 358 -89.52 -75.79 -74.08
N SER A 359 -90.04 -74.73 -74.71
CA SER A 359 -91.05 -74.84 -75.77
C SER A 359 -90.49 -75.60 -76.98
N ARG A 360 -89.29 -75.22 -77.44
CA ARG A 360 -88.57 -75.87 -78.54
C ARG A 360 -88.17 -77.30 -78.20
N SER A 361 -87.74 -77.61 -76.98
CA SER A 361 -87.42 -78.97 -76.52
C SER A 361 -88.69 -79.83 -76.45
N ARG A 362 -89.83 -79.28 -76.00
CA ARG A 362 -91.11 -80.03 -75.98
C ARG A 362 -91.71 -80.23 -77.39
N LEU A 363 -91.35 -79.39 -78.35
CA LEU A 363 -91.62 -79.57 -79.78
C LEU A 363 -90.60 -80.52 -80.44
N GLU A 364 -89.32 -80.39 -80.12
CA GLU A 364 -88.23 -81.24 -80.62
C GLU A 364 -88.26 -82.64 -80.01
N GLU A 365 -88.82 -82.86 -78.83
CA GLU A 365 -89.05 -84.18 -78.24
C GLU A 365 -90.22 -84.88 -78.95
N LYS A 366 -91.30 -84.16 -79.25
CA LYS A 366 -92.36 -84.64 -80.15
C LYS A 366 -91.83 -84.91 -81.56
N LEU A 367 -90.97 -84.04 -82.09
CA LEU A 367 -90.37 -84.19 -83.42
C LEU A 367 -89.32 -85.31 -83.46
N LYS A 368 -88.58 -85.55 -82.38
CA LYS A 368 -87.56 -86.61 -82.24
C LYS A 368 -88.19 -87.97 -81.98
N SER A 369 -89.36 -88.00 -81.32
CA SER A 369 -90.27 -89.14 -81.38
C SER A 369 -90.73 -89.38 -82.82
N SER A 370 -91.31 -88.38 -83.50
CA SER A 370 -91.96 -88.58 -84.80
C SER A 370 -91.01 -88.73 -86.01
N ILE A 371 -89.77 -88.24 -85.93
CA ILE A 371 -88.71 -88.58 -86.90
C ILE A 371 -88.05 -89.93 -86.53
N GLY A 372 -88.12 -90.34 -85.26
CA GLY A 372 -87.84 -91.71 -84.82
C GLY A 372 -88.80 -92.73 -85.43
N GLU A 373 -90.08 -92.37 -85.60
CA GLU A 373 -91.07 -93.16 -86.34
C GLU A 373 -90.65 -93.31 -87.81
N ILE A 374 -90.37 -92.21 -88.50
CA ILE A 374 -90.28 -92.20 -89.97
C ILE A 374 -88.99 -92.83 -90.51
N ASN A 375 -87.83 -92.70 -89.85
CA ASN A 375 -86.59 -93.31 -90.39
C ASN A 375 -86.32 -94.76 -89.95
N LYS A 376 -86.91 -95.24 -88.83
CA LYS A 376 -87.07 -96.69 -88.64
C LYS A 376 -88.15 -97.25 -89.56
N GLY A 377 -89.22 -96.47 -89.81
CA GLY A 377 -90.19 -96.71 -90.87
C GLY A 377 -89.50 -96.94 -92.22
N ASN A 378 -88.68 -96.00 -92.69
CA ASN A 378 -88.02 -96.09 -93.99
C ASN A 378 -86.89 -97.13 -94.06
N SER A 379 -86.10 -97.36 -93.01
CA SER A 379 -85.07 -98.42 -93.04
C SER A 379 -85.66 -99.84 -92.88
N ILE A 380 -86.84 -99.98 -92.26
CA ILE A 380 -87.58 -101.25 -92.25
C ILE A 380 -88.55 -101.35 -93.44
N ILE A 381 -88.92 -100.25 -94.11
CA ILE A 381 -89.48 -100.27 -95.46
C ILE A 381 -88.39 -100.56 -96.49
N GLU A 382 -87.10 -100.25 -96.25
CA GLU A 382 -86.00 -100.80 -97.04
C GLU A 382 -85.86 -102.30 -96.80
N LYS A 383 -85.98 -102.81 -95.56
CA LYS A 383 -85.97 -104.27 -95.33
C LYS A 383 -87.22 -104.98 -95.86
N LEU A 384 -88.40 -104.38 -95.72
CA LEU A 384 -89.62 -104.85 -96.37
C LEU A 384 -89.61 -104.60 -97.87
N GLN A 385 -88.79 -103.70 -98.41
CA GLN A 385 -88.51 -103.60 -99.84
C GLN A 385 -87.35 -104.49 -100.28
N GLU A 386 -86.51 -105.03 -99.40
CA GLU A 386 -85.54 -106.08 -99.69
C GLU A 386 -86.24 -107.46 -99.64
N GLU A 387 -87.20 -107.66 -98.74
CA GLU A 387 -88.12 -108.80 -98.73
C GLU A 387 -89.16 -108.71 -99.85
N LEU A 388 -89.75 -107.53 -100.08
CA LEU A 388 -90.57 -107.27 -101.26
C LEU A 388 -89.72 -107.14 -102.54
N LYS A 389 -88.39 -107.10 -102.50
CA LYS A 389 -87.48 -107.31 -103.65
C LYS A 389 -87.07 -108.77 -103.77
N ASN A 390 -87.07 -109.57 -102.71
CA ASN A 390 -87.08 -111.03 -102.84
C ASN A 390 -88.41 -111.53 -103.45
N ALA A 391 -89.55 -110.90 -103.12
CA ALA A 391 -90.85 -111.17 -103.74
C ALA A 391 -91.03 -110.49 -105.12
N ARG A 392 -90.48 -109.28 -105.33
CA ARG A 392 -90.64 -108.47 -106.55
C ARG A 392 -89.38 -108.39 -107.40
N GLN A 393 -88.33 -109.15 -107.13
CA GLN A 393 -87.42 -109.73 -108.14
C GLN A 393 -87.91 -111.12 -108.52
N LYS A 394 -88.65 -111.87 -107.69
CA LYS A 394 -89.53 -112.93 -108.23
C LYS A 394 -90.56 -112.35 -109.22
N ALA A 395 -91.14 -111.18 -108.94
CA ALA A 395 -92.08 -110.52 -109.85
C ALA A 395 -91.42 -109.66 -110.96
N LYS A 396 -90.47 -108.76 -110.67
CA LYS A 396 -89.77 -107.95 -111.70
C LYS A 396 -88.58 -108.63 -112.37
N MET A 397 -88.00 -109.75 -111.90
CA MET A 397 -87.23 -110.58 -112.85
C MET A 397 -88.20 -111.16 -113.89
N LYS A 398 -89.45 -111.46 -113.52
CA LYS A 398 -90.52 -111.75 -114.49
C LYS A 398 -90.97 -110.54 -115.31
N THR A 399 -91.07 -109.33 -114.75
CA THR A 399 -91.39 -108.11 -115.53
C THR A 399 -90.20 -107.55 -116.31
N THR A 400 -88.97 -107.97 -116.02
CA THR A 400 -87.78 -107.67 -116.81
C THR A 400 -87.52 -108.81 -117.81
N ILE A 401 -87.94 -110.05 -117.56
CA ILE A 401 -88.17 -111.02 -118.64
C ILE A 401 -89.27 -110.48 -119.56
N ALA A 402 -90.37 -109.91 -119.04
CA ALA A 402 -91.40 -109.27 -119.84
C ALA A 402 -90.84 -108.07 -120.60
N ASN A 403 -90.26 -107.06 -119.94
CA ASN A 403 -89.71 -105.88 -120.61
C ASN A 403 -88.41 -106.12 -121.40
N GLN A 404 -87.69 -107.22 -121.21
CA GLN A 404 -86.62 -107.65 -122.14
C GLN A 404 -87.16 -108.57 -123.24
N GLN A 405 -88.35 -109.16 -123.11
CA GLN A 405 -89.13 -109.70 -124.23
C GLN A 405 -89.86 -108.59 -125.00
N GLU A 406 -90.25 -107.51 -124.35
CA GLU A 406 -91.01 -106.39 -124.90
C GLU A 406 -90.08 -105.30 -125.43
N GLN A 407 -88.86 -105.17 -124.89
CA GLN A 407 -87.73 -104.58 -125.60
C GLN A 407 -87.08 -105.56 -126.58
N LEU A 408 -87.11 -106.90 -126.45
CA LEU A 408 -86.81 -107.73 -127.64
C LEU A 408 -87.85 -107.52 -128.73
N LEU A 409 -89.13 -107.33 -128.40
CA LEU A 409 -90.18 -107.08 -129.38
C LEU A 409 -90.11 -105.67 -129.93
N GLN A 410 -89.84 -104.64 -129.12
CA GLN A 410 -89.63 -103.27 -129.61
C GLN A 410 -88.28 -103.09 -130.29
N GLU A 411 -87.21 -103.81 -129.93
CA GLU A 411 -85.97 -103.86 -130.69
C GLU A 411 -86.10 -104.76 -131.92
N LYS A 412 -86.96 -105.79 -131.96
CA LYS A 412 -87.27 -106.50 -133.21
C LYS A 412 -88.14 -105.64 -134.13
N GLN A 413 -89.17 -104.99 -133.60
CA GLN A 413 -90.03 -104.06 -134.32
C GLN A 413 -89.19 -102.87 -134.85
N HIS A 414 -88.43 -102.23 -133.98
CA HIS A 414 -87.59 -101.09 -134.34
C HIS A 414 -86.33 -101.52 -135.11
N LYS A 415 -85.86 -102.77 -135.06
CA LYS A 415 -84.82 -103.26 -136.00
C LYS A 415 -85.40 -103.70 -137.35
N ILE A 416 -86.68 -104.06 -137.44
CA ILE A 416 -87.40 -104.20 -138.72
C ILE A 416 -87.64 -102.81 -139.34
N GLU A 417 -88.10 -101.84 -138.55
CA GLU A 417 -88.31 -100.46 -139.00
C GLU A 417 -86.98 -99.76 -139.29
N GLN A 418 -85.92 -99.99 -138.50
CA GLN A 418 -84.56 -99.56 -138.85
C GLN A 418 -84.04 -100.29 -140.08
N LEU A 419 -84.29 -101.59 -140.31
CA LEU A 419 -83.85 -102.23 -141.57
C LEU A 419 -84.56 -101.64 -142.80
N ILE A 420 -85.80 -101.16 -142.66
CA ILE A 420 -86.54 -100.49 -143.74
C ILE A 420 -86.13 -99.02 -143.89
N GLN A 421 -85.92 -98.28 -142.81
CA GLN A 421 -85.39 -96.90 -142.88
C GLN A 421 -83.89 -96.85 -143.19
N GLU A 422 -83.09 -97.85 -142.83
CA GLU A 422 -81.71 -98.05 -143.29
C GLU A 422 -81.72 -98.29 -144.81
N MET A 423 -82.72 -98.99 -145.37
CA MET A 423 -82.88 -99.10 -146.83
C MET A 423 -83.23 -97.76 -147.49
N GLN A 424 -84.14 -96.97 -146.90
CA GLN A 424 -84.47 -95.62 -147.40
C GLN A 424 -83.29 -94.65 -147.28
N VAL A 425 -82.53 -94.71 -146.18
CA VAL A 425 -81.38 -93.84 -145.90
C VAL A 425 -80.13 -94.28 -146.65
N LEU A 426 -79.92 -95.57 -146.98
CA LEU A 426 -78.90 -95.97 -147.94
C LEU A 426 -79.17 -95.34 -149.30
N ASN A 427 -80.41 -95.46 -149.80
CA ASN A 427 -80.78 -94.94 -151.11
C ASN A 427 -80.66 -93.41 -151.20
N GLN A 428 -81.03 -92.68 -150.14
CA GLN A 428 -80.85 -91.22 -150.10
C GLN A 428 -79.39 -90.79 -149.83
N LYS A 429 -78.59 -91.55 -149.06
CA LYS A 429 -77.14 -91.29 -148.90
C LYS A 429 -76.33 -91.54 -150.16
N VAL A 430 -76.79 -92.42 -151.06
CA VAL A 430 -76.21 -92.56 -152.41
C VAL A 430 -76.42 -91.27 -153.19
N SER A 431 -77.68 -90.87 -153.45
CA SER A 431 -77.93 -89.82 -154.45
C SER A 431 -77.78 -88.38 -153.95
N SER A 432 -77.71 -88.12 -152.65
CA SER A 432 -77.23 -86.81 -152.16
C SER A 432 -75.71 -86.68 -152.25
N LYS A 433 -74.94 -87.76 -152.07
CA LYS A 433 -73.48 -87.74 -152.27
C LYS A 433 -73.07 -87.69 -153.74
N GLU A 434 -73.88 -88.21 -154.65
CA GLU A 434 -73.74 -87.94 -156.08
C GLU A 434 -73.84 -86.43 -156.36
N ARG A 435 -74.82 -85.72 -155.80
CA ARG A 435 -75.02 -84.27 -156.02
C ARG A 435 -74.02 -83.39 -155.29
N GLU A 436 -73.58 -83.77 -154.08
CA GLU A 436 -72.53 -83.04 -153.36
C GLU A 436 -71.13 -83.27 -153.94
N LEU A 437 -70.86 -84.40 -154.61
CA LEU A 437 -69.63 -84.51 -155.42
C LEU A 437 -69.78 -83.76 -156.74
N GLU A 438 -70.87 -83.93 -157.48
CA GLU A 438 -70.98 -83.34 -158.81
C GLU A 438 -71.18 -81.82 -158.79
N HIS A 439 -71.84 -81.22 -157.78
CA HIS A 439 -71.85 -79.74 -157.65
C HIS A 439 -70.70 -79.18 -156.81
N LEU A 440 -69.87 -80.01 -156.17
CA LEU A 440 -68.53 -79.57 -155.75
C LEU A 440 -67.56 -79.57 -156.94
N ASN A 441 -67.70 -80.54 -157.85
CA ASN A 441 -67.09 -80.53 -159.18
C ASN A 441 -67.60 -79.31 -160.00
N GLN A 442 -68.90 -78.99 -159.95
CA GLN A 442 -69.46 -77.76 -160.53
C GLN A 442 -69.18 -76.46 -159.74
N SER A 443 -68.52 -76.52 -158.58
CA SER A 443 -67.99 -75.34 -157.86
C SER A 443 -66.49 -75.13 -158.13
N PHE A 444 -65.74 -76.19 -158.40
CA PHE A 444 -64.39 -76.11 -158.95
C PHE A 444 -64.41 -75.57 -160.41
N GLN A 445 -65.21 -76.25 -161.26
CA GLN A 445 -65.69 -75.89 -162.61
C GLN A 445 -65.05 -74.68 -163.27
N THR A 446 -65.48 -73.50 -162.84
CA THR A 446 -65.26 -72.21 -163.51
C THR A 446 -64.65 -71.19 -162.56
N CYS A 447 -64.53 -71.52 -161.27
CA CYS A 447 -63.86 -70.68 -160.28
C CYS A 447 -62.36 -70.62 -160.56
N ASN A 448 -61.73 -71.76 -160.87
CA ASN A 448 -60.28 -71.82 -161.13
C ASN A 448 -59.89 -71.86 -162.63
N ALA A 449 -60.84 -72.10 -163.54
CA ALA A 449 -60.71 -71.72 -164.95
C ALA A 449 -60.63 -70.18 -165.16
N LYS A 450 -60.78 -69.38 -164.07
CA LYS A 450 -60.40 -67.96 -164.04
C LYS A 450 -59.37 -67.60 -162.95
N LEU A 451 -58.63 -68.58 -162.46
CA LEU A 451 -57.23 -68.36 -162.07
C LEU A 451 -56.33 -68.34 -163.32
N GLU A 452 -56.68 -69.18 -164.31
CA GLU A 452 -56.07 -69.22 -165.66
C GLU A 452 -55.96 -67.82 -166.31
N GLU A 453 -56.97 -66.95 -166.12
CA GLU A 453 -57.02 -65.66 -166.82
C GLU A 453 -56.37 -64.48 -166.09
N ASN A 454 -56.17 -64.52 -164.77
CA ASN A 454 -55.19 -63.61 -164.15
C ASN A 454 -53.76 -64.05 -164.45
N GLN A 455 -53.54 -65.31 -164.84
CA GLN A 455 -52.29 -65.75 -165.44
C GLN A 455 -52.14 -65.38 -166.93
N LYS A 456 -53.10 -64.65 -167.55
CA LYS A 456 -52.75 -63.76 -168.69
C LYS A 456 -51.75 -62.66 -168.30
N VAL A 457 -51.46 -62.54 -167.00
CA VAL A 457 -50.46 -61.64 -166.42
C VAL A 457 -49.47 -62.43 -165.53
N LEU A 458 -49.23 -63.73 -165.83
CA LEU A 458 -47.81 -64.21 -165.82
C LEU A 458 -47.05 -63.30 -166.75
N GLU A 459 -47.63 -63.10 -167.93
CA GLU A 459 -47.01 -62.49 -169.11
C GLU A 459 -46.46 -61.08 -168.85
N SER A 460 -46.83 -60.43 -167.73
CA SER A 460 -46.06 -59.35 -167.11
C SER A 460 -44.83 -59.78 -166.30
N ASN A 461 -44.20 -60.88 -166.71
CA ASN A 461 -42.81 -60.92 -167.17
C ASN A 461 -42.61 -59.96 -168.38
N GLN A 462 -43.17 -58.77 -168.23
CA GLN A 462 -43.27 -57.59 -169.09
C GLN A 462 -43.36 -56.39 -168.11
N GLN A 463 -42.28 -56.01 -167.43
CA GLN A 463 -40.95 -56.64 -167.41
C GLN A 463 -40.14 -56.10 -166.23
N LEU A 464 -38.83 -55.83 -166.27
CA LEU A 464 -38.17 -54.74 -167.03
C LEU A 464 -39.19 -53.63 -167.38
N ILE A 465 -39.74 -52.96 -166.38
CA ILE A 465 -39.00 -52.42 -165.24
C ILE A 465 -39.37 -53.20 -163.95
N ASN A 466 -38.80 -54.39 -163.66
CA ASN A 466 -37.38 -54.65 -163.33
C ASN A 466 -36.50 -53.41 -163.42
N TRP A 467 -36.77 -52.48 -162.52
CA TRP A 467 -35.71 -51.96 -161.68
C TRP A 467 -36.16 -52.24 -160.23
N LEU A 468 -35.49 -53.08 -159.44
CA LEU A 468 -34.06 -53.43 -159.54
C LEU A 468 -33.26 -52.15 -159.81
N ASN A 469 -33.52 -51.16 -158.94
CA ASN A 469 -33.16 -49.73 -158.96
C ASN A 469 -34.34 -48.72 -158.88
N LYS A 470 -35.48 -49.19 -158.36
CA LYS A 470 -36.21 -48.46 -157.31
C LYS A 470 -36.28 -49.34 -156.06
N GLU A 471 -35.15 -49.93 -155.61
CA GLU A 471 -34.09 -49.21 -154.85
C GLU A 471 -34.61 -48.06 -154.00
N LEU A 472 -34.00 -47.95 -152.82
CA LEU A 472 -34.10 -46.78 -151.97
C LEU A 472 -35.55 -46.39 -151.67
N ASN A 473 -35.96 -46.90 -150.51
CA ASN A 473 -36.71 -46.19 -149.47
C ASN A 473 -38.18 -46.60 -149.33
N GLU A 474 -38.69 -46.91 -148.13
CA GLU A 474 -38.05 -47.06 -146.79
C GLU A 474 -38.77 -48.23 -146.09
N LEU A 475 -38.07 -49.28 -145.63
CA LEU A 475 -37.29 -49.40 -144.37
C LEU A 475 -38.19 -49.39 -143.11
N GLN A 476 -38.10 -50.34 -142.17
CA GLN A 476 -36.99 -51.28 -141.92
C GLN A 476 -37.40 -52.77 -141.89
N LEU A 477 -36.74 -53.54 -142.77
CA LEU A 477 -36.07 -54.83 -142.48
C LEU A 477 -36.82 -55.93 -141.69
N SER A 478 -37.11 -57.12 -142.23
CA SER A 478 -37.34 -57.62 -143.60
C SER A 478 -37.72 -59.09 -143.47
N SER A 479 -38.68 -59.60 -144.25
CA SER A 479 -39.16 -60.99 -144.11
C SER A 479 -38.10 -62.05 -144.48
N GLN A 480 -38.24 -63.24 -143.89
CA GLN A 480 -37.49 -64.42 -144.34
C GLN A 480 -37.97 -64.88 -145.73
N ILE A 481 -37.38 -64.32 -146.78
CA ILE A 481 -37.09 -65.05 -148.02
C ILE A 481 -35.57 -65.12 -148.17
N PHE A 482 -34.94 -65.97 -147.36
CA PHE A 482 -33.64 -66.64 -147.57
C PHE A 482 -33.48 -67.62 -146.38
N SER A 483 -33.19 -68.91 -146.53
CA SER A 483 -33.10 -69.80 -147.71
C SER A 483 -33.26 -71.26 -147.21
N LYS A 484 -33.99 -72.16 -147.90
CA LYS A 484 -33.50 -73.20 -148.85
C LYS A 484 -32.36 -74.11 -148.30
N PRO A 485 -32.26 -75.41 -148.68
CA PRO A 485 -32.71 -75.93 -149.98
C PRO A 485 -33.27 -77.38 -150.04
N LEU A 486 -33.76 -77.74 -151.23
CA LEU A 486 -33.68 -79.11 -151.79
C LEU A 486 -32.19 -79.59 -151.80
N LYS A 487 -31.79 -80.85 -151.60
CA LYS A 487 -32.44 -82.18 -151.70
C LYS A 487 -31.79 -83.14 -150.66
N SER A 488 -32.36 -84.34 -150.53
CA SER A 488 -31.72 -85.62 -150.11
C SER A 488 -31.20 -85.82 -148.66
N SER A 489 -31.32 -87.09 -148.22
CA SER A 489 -30.49 -87.86 -147.25
C SER A 489 -30.52 -87.61 -145.71
N PHE A 490 -30.85 -88.71 -144.99
CA PHE A 490 -30.26 -89.26 -143.74
C PHE A 490 -30.67 -88.83 -142.29
N ALA A 491 -31.32 -89.79 -141.58
CA ALA A 491 -30.88 -90.46 -140.32
C ALA A 491 -31.19 -90.00 -138.84
N THR A 492 -31.76 -90.97 -138.08
CA THR A 492 -31.43 -91.49 -136.70
C THR A 492 -31.59 -90.74 -135.35
N PHE A 493 -32.30 -91.41 -134.41
CA PHE A 493 -32.05 -91.62 -132.93
C PHE A 493 -31.83 -90.39 -131.98
N PRO A 494 -31.72 -90.57 -130.63
CA PRO A 494 -32.15 -91.64 -129.70
C PRO A 494 -33.41 -91.17 -128.89
N SER A 495 -33.75 -91.38 -127.61
CA SER A 495 -33.28 -92.08 -126.37
C SER A 495 -34.57 -92.36 -125.50
N ALA A 496 -34.74 -93.27 -124.53
CA ALA A 496 -33.93 -93.88 -123.45
C ALA A 496 -33.75 -92.97 -122.20
N ALA A 497 -33.93 -93.35 -120.93
CA ALA A 497 -34.30 -94.57 -120.17
C ALA A 497 -34.50 -94.09 -118.69
N ALA A 498 -34.62 -94.86 -117.60
CA ALA A 498 -34.40 -96.28 -117.31
C ALA A 498 -35.34 -96.72 -116.14
N TYR A 499 -35.87 -97.95 -116.10
CA TYR A 499 -35.37 -99.14 -115.35
C TYR A 499 -35.31 -98.96 -113.81
N ASN A 500 -35.59 -99.97 -112.97
CA ASN A 500 -35.87 -101.41 -113.17
C ASN A 500 -37.27 -101.78 -112.61
N LYS A 501 -38.03 -102.77 -113.12
CA LYS A 501 -37.82 -104.25 -113.12
C LYS A 501 -37.64 -104.82 -111.70
N LYS A 502 -38.36 -105.86 -111.23
CA LYS A 502 -38.97 -107.07 -111.86
C LYS A 502 -37.97 -108.08 -112.40
N ASP A 503 -37.76 -109.14 -111.62
CA ASP A 503 -37.44 -110.52 -112.00
C ASP A 503 -37.66 -111.40 -110.73
N ARG A 504 -38.03 -112.69 -110.76
CA ARG A 504 -38.34 -113.57 -111.91
C ARG A 504 -39.14 -114.83 -111.46
N SER A 505 -39.65 -115.56 -112.46
CA SER A 505 -39.83 -117.03 -112.62
C SER A 505 -39.73 -118.03 -111.44
N ALA A 506 -40.27 -119.26 -111.49
CA ALA A 506 -41.31 -119.94 -112.30
C ALA A 506 -41.30 -121.46 -111.93
N SER A 507 -42.20 -122.27 -112.50
CA SER A 507 -41.88 -123.48 -113.31
C SER A 507 -42.73 -124.75 -113.06
N ASN A 508 -42.78 -125.57 -114.12
CA ASN A 508 -42.97 -127.03 -114.17
C ASN A 508 -44.39 -127.68 -114.11
N PRO A 509 -44.57 -128.88 -114.74
CA PRO A 509 -45.82 -129.26 -115.41
C PRO A 509 -46.22 -130.76 -115.24
N LEU A 510 -47.00 -131.29 -116.21
CA LEU A 510 -47.18 -132.71 -116.64
C LEU A 510 -48.35 -133.56 -116.09
N ASP A 511 -49.23 -133.93 -117.04
CA ASP A 511 -49.67 -135.28 -117.44
C ASP A 511 -50.50 -136.27 -116.56
N ASN A 512 -51.58 -136.72 -117.21
CA ASN A 512 -52.03 -138.11 -117.42
C ASN A 512 -52.90 -138.92 -116.44
N ASN A 513 -53.73 -139.75 -117.10
CA ASN A 513 -54.24 -141.07 -116.72
C ASN A 513 -55.46 -141.24 -115.76
N PRO A 514 -56.11 -142.43 -115.77
CA PRO A 514 -57.50 -142.60 -115.33
C PRO A 514 -57.67 -143.61 -114.17
N SER A 515 -58.94 -144.01 -113.94
CA SER A 515 -59.39 -145.16 -113.15
C SER A 515 -59.66 -144.93 -111.65
N ALA A 516 -60.53 -145.79 -111.12
CA ALA A 516 -60.76 -146.17 -109.72
C ALA A 516 -60.96 -145.08 -108.61
N ALA A 517 -62.22 -144.98 -108.17
CA ALA A 517 -62.66 -145.00 -106.76
C ALA A 517 -62.39 -143.83 -105.76
N THR A 518 -63.41 -143.60 -104.92
CA THR A 518 -63.37 -143.07 -103.52
C THR A 518 -62.94 -141.62 -103.18
N SER A 519 -63.93 -140.85 -102.67
CA SER A 519 -63.85 -139.92 -101.51
C SER A 519 -63.36 -138.44 -101.64
N ARG A 520 -64.14 -137.52 -101.01
CA ARG A 520 -63.80 -136.25 -100.30
C ARG A 520 -63.34 -134.94 -101.04
N LYS A 521 -64.02 -133.82 -100.68
CA LYS A 521 -63.61 -132.37 -100.56
C LYS A 521 -63.42 -131.42 -101.78
N GLU A 522 -63.90 -130.17 -101.61
CA GLU A 522 -63.65 -128.90 -102.38
C GLU A 522 -63.97 -128.88 -103.91
N THR A 523 -63.88 -127.77 -104.73
CA THR A 523 -63.39 -126.36 -104.61
C THR A 523 -64.18 -125.39 -105.56
N LEU A 524 -63.69 -124.13 -105.79
CA LEU A 524 -64.00 -123.15 -106.88
C LEU A 524 -65.23 -122.21 -106.69
N VAL A 525 -65.33 -120.98 -107.26
CA VAL A 525 -64.45 -120.24 -108.22
C VAL A 525 -64.48 -118.68 -108.08
N ASP A 526 -63.48 -118.04 -108.70
CA ASP A 526 -63.17 -116.61 -108.88
C ASP A 526 -64.26 -115.66 -109.43
N LYS A 527 -64.18 -114.37 -109.07
CA LYS A 527 -63.59 -113.26 -109.90
C LYS A 527 -63.89 -111.88 -109.28
N ALA A 528 -62.92 -110.96 -109.18
CA ALA A 528 -61.46 -111.04 -109.36
C ALA A 528 -60.79 -109.94 -108.51
#